data_AF-A0A7V9FKV6-F1
#
_entry.id   AF-A0A7V9FKV6-F1
#
_cell.length_a   1.000
_cell.length_b   1.000
_cell.length_c   1.000
_cell.angle_alpha   90.00
_cell.angle_beta   90.00
_cell.angle_gamma   90.00
#
_symmetry.space_group_name_H-M   'P 1'
#
loop_
_entity.id
_entity.type
_entity.pdbx_description
1 polymer ?
#
loop_
_entity_poly.entity_id
_entity_poly.type
_entity_poly.pdbx_seq_one_letter_code
_entity_poly.pdbx_strand_id
1 'polypeptide(L)'
;MTVMRIVCLATLSGSWIVVAALLWRTSVPPLHVPELDARALFDDATLERTGLYRNVLTALWVLGVLAGLAGLTLLARRGARHGARDGARDALLSGALAGGAVYVTLWLAQLPFRLGAHWWRRRYDVSDLDYLRFVGGQWSTTLGELLLACIAGAAVVAVGRLLGRRAWVGLWAAFVALAAGYVLVYPALLAPRLRPLEDPALAAEIRVLAHRSGLGETTVEVRKARERTRAVNAEALGAGPTTRVILWDTLLEPDVGRGEIRFVAAHELAHVARRHPWRGVA
;
A
#
# COMPACT_ATOMS: atom_id res chain seq x y z
N MET A 1 -25.80 30.98 8.64
CA MET A 1 -25.15 29.90 9.43
C MET A 1 -25.21 30.29 10.89
N THR A 2 -25.65 29.41 11.79
CA THR A 2 -25.78 29.72 13.23
C THR A 2 -24.41 29.91 13.89
N VAL A 3 -24.28 30.83 14.86
CA VAL A 3 -23.03 31.10 15.61
C VAL A 3 -22.38 29.81 16.12
N MET A 4 -23.18 28.87 16.63
CA MET A 4 -22.72 27.55 17.07
C MET A 4 -22.05 26.70 15.98
N ARG A 5 -22.47 26.81 14.71
CA ARG A 5 -21.81 26.13 13.58
C ARG A 5 -20.46 26.75 13.25
N ILE A 6 -20.35 28.08 13.36
CA ILE A 6 -19.09 28.79 13.13
C ILE A 6 -18.08 28.43 14.21
N VAL A 7 -18.51 28.42 15.48
CA VAL A 7 -17.67 27.99 16.60
C VAL A 7 -17.22 26.53 16.44
N CYS A 8 -18.13 25.62 16.07
CA CYS A 8 -17.82 24.20 15.86
C CYS A 8 -16.85 23.97 14.68
N LEU A 9 -17.02 24.71 13.58
CA LEU A 9 -16.09 24.68 12.44
C LEU A 9 -14.73 25.24 12.82
N ALA A 10 -14.69 26.37 13.53
CA ALA A 10 -13.45 26.99 13.97
C ALA A 10 -12.68 26.09 14.95
N THR A 11 -13.36 25.41 15.88
CA THR A 11 -12.71 24.45 16.79
C THR A 11 -12.23 23.22 16.06
N LEU A 12 -13.01 22.65 15.13
CA LEU A 12 -12.56 21.51 14.31
C LEU A 12 -11.35 21.88 13.45
N SER A 13 -11.38 23.02 12.76
CA SER A 13 -10.26 23.51 11.96
C SER A 13 -9.04 23.81 12.84
N GLY A 14 -9.24 24.43 14.01
CA GLY A 14 -8.17 24.67 14.99
C GLY A 14 -7.54 23.37 15.48
N SER A 15 -8.34 22.37 15.82
CA SER A 15 -7.87 21.04 16.20
C SER A 15 -7.09 20.36 15.08
N TRP A 16 -7.55 20.44 13.84
CA TRP A 16 -6.81 19.92 12.67
C TRP A 16 -5.48 20.62 12.46
N ILE A 17 -5.42 21.95 12.63
CA ILE A 17 -4.18 22.72 12.53
C ILE A 17 -3.21 22.33 13.64
N VAL A 18 -3.70 22.15 14.87
CA VAL A 18 -2.88 21.68 16.00
C VAL A 18 -2.34 20.28 15.72
N VAL A 19 -3.18 19.34 15.28
CA VAL A 19 -2.75 17.97 14.91
C VAL A 19 -1.72 18.01 13.79
N ALA A 20 -1.96 18.78 12.73
CA ALA A 20 -1.02 18.93 11.63
C ALA A 20 0.31 19.55 12.10
N ALA A 21 0.26 20.56 12.97
CA ALA A 21 1.46 21.18 13.54
C ALA A 21 2.24 20.23 14.46
N LEU A 22 1.55 19.40 15.26
CA LEU A 22 2.17 18.37 16.09
C LEU A 22 2.81 17.27 15.25
N LEU A 23 2.16 16.84 14.17
CA LEU A 23 2.71 15.89 13.20
C LEU A 23 3.90 16.50 12.44
N TRP A 24 3.83 17.78 12.06
CA TRP A 24 4.93 18.49 11.39
C TRP A 24 6.14 18.69 12.30
N ARG A 25 5.91 18.81 13.62
CA ARG A 25 6.96 18.90 14.65
C ARG A 25 7.61 17.56 14.97
N THR A 26 7.32 16.49 14.23
CA THR A 26 8.08 15.24 14.35
C THR A 26 9.51 15.49 13.85
N SER A 27 10.38 15.88 14.77
CA SER A 27 11.82 15.96 14.53
C SER A 27 12.37 14.53 14.55
N VAL A 28 13.02 14.12 13.47
CA VAL A 28 13.94 13.00 13.54
C VAL A 28 15.01 13.39 14.57
N PRO A 29 15.31 12.57 15.59
CA PRO A 29 16.43 12.83 16.48
C PRO A 29 17.68 13.14 15.64
N PRO A 30 18.63 13.97 16.12
CA PRO A 30 19.87 14.19 15.39
C PRO A 30 20.61 12.86 15.23
N LEU A 31 20.39 12.22 14.09
CA LEU A 31 21.08 11.00 13.70
C LEU A 31 22.39 11.46 13.07
N HIS A 32 23.51 11.02 13.62
CA HIS A 32 24.77 11.03 12.89
C HIS A 32 24.69 9.92 11.85
N VAL A 33 23.97 10.19 10.77
CA VAL A 33 24.00 9.34 9.59
C VAL A 33 25.38 9.51 8.96
N PRO A 34 26.14 8.43 8.73
CA PRO A 34 27.37 8.54 7.97
C PRO A 34 27.05 9.19 6.62
N GLU A 35 27.82 10.20 6.23
CA GLU A 35 27.77 10.74 4.87
C GLU A 35 28.27 9.64 3.93
N LEU A 36 27.32 8.86 3.43
CA LEU A 36 27.56 7.86 2.40
C LEU A 36 27.64 8.59 1.07
N ASP A 37 28.85 8.81 0.59
CA ASP A 37 29.06 9.19 -0.80
C ASP A 37 28.75 7.99 -1.70
N ALA A 38 27.64 8.08 -2.44
CA ALA A 38 27.26 7.03 -3.38
C ALA A 38 28.33 6.80 -4.46
N ARG A 39 29.12 7.83 -4.81
CA ARG A 39 30.22 7.71 -5.78
C ARG A 39 31.41 6.94 -5.24
N ALA A 40 31.52 6.81 -3.92
CA ALA A 40 32.52 5.93 -3.30
C ALA A 40 32.17 4.44 -3.44
N LEU A 41 30.90 4.11 -3.72
CA LEU A 41 30.40 2.74 -3.83
C LEU A 41 30.01 2.34 -5.26
N PHE A 42 29.60 3.30 -6.08
CA PHE A 42 29.09 3.07 -7.43
C PHE A 42 29.75 4.02 -8.43
N ASP A 43 30.00 3.52 -9.64
CA ASP A 43 30.49 4.36 -10.73
C ASP A 43 29.40 5.33 -11.24
N ASP A 44 29.86 6.40 -11.91
CA ASP A 44 28.98 7.46 -12.42
C ASP A 44 27.94 6.92 -13.41
N ALA A 45 28.32 5.93 -14.23
CA ALA A 45 27.44 5.28 -15.18
C ALA A 45 26.28 4.56 -14.48
N THR A 46 26.53 3.88 -13.36
CA THR A 46 25.50 3.20 -12.57
C THR A 46 24.58 4.20 -11.88
N LEU A 47 25.14 5.29 -11.35
CA LEU A 47 24.36 6.35 -10.71
C LEU A 47 23.45 7.06 -11.72
N GLU A 48 23.96 7.41 -12.91
CA GLU A 48 23.17 8.00 -13.98
C GLU A 48 22.08 7.03 -14.47
N ARG A 49 22.44 5.75 -14.70
CA ARG A 49 21.50 4.69 -15.08
C ARG A 49 20.38 4.54 -14.04
N THR A 50 20.70 4.59 -12.75
CA THR A 50 19.73 4.51 -11.65
C THR A 50 18.85 5.76 -11.58
N GLY A 51 19.45 6.94 -11.79
CA GLY A 51 18.74 8.22 -11.87
C GLY A 51 17.71 8.23 -13.01
N LEU A 52 18.13 7.82 -14.21
CA LEU A 52 17.26 7.70 -15.38
C LEU A 52 16.15 6.68 -15.12
N TYR A 53 16.50 5.51 -14.57
CA TYR A 53 15.53 4.48 -14.22
C TYR A 53 14.41 5.03 -13.34
N ARG A 54 14.78 5.68 -12.22
CA ARG A 54 13.84 6.27 -11.27
C ARG A 54 13.01 7.39 -11.89
N ASN A 55 13.65 8.35 -12.57
CA ASN A 55 12.99 9.54 -13.09
C ASN A 55 11.89 9.18 -14.10
N VAL A 56 12.15 8.22 -14.99
CA VAL A 56 11.14 7.74 -15.96
C VAL A 56 9.96 7.08 -15.26
N LEU A 57 10.20 6.23 -14.25
CA LEU A 57 9.11 5.64 -13.46
C LEU A 57 8.29 6.68 -12.71
N THR A 58 8.94 7.70 -12.14
CA THR A 58 8.26 8.82 -11.49
C THR A 58 7.41 9.60 -12.47
N ALA A 59 7.94 9.94 -13.64
CA ALA A 59 7.20 10.65 -14.67
C ALA A 59 5.96 9.86 -15.14
N LEU A 60 6.11 8.56 -15.41
CA LEU A 60 5.00 7.69 -15.78
C LEU A 60 3.94 7.60 -14.68
N TRP A 61 4.36 7.52 -13.41
CA TRP A 61 3.44 7.53 -12.27
C TRP A 61 2.65 8.85 -12.19
N VAL A 62 3.33 10.01 -12.29
CA VAL A 62 2.67 11.33 -12.28
C VAL A 62 1.66 11.44 -13.42
N LEU A 63 2.05 11.04 -14.63
CA LEU A 63 1.14 11.07 -15.79
C LEU A 63 -0.06 10.14 -15.59
N GLY A 64 0.13 8.96 -14.99
CA GLY A 64 -0.95 8.06 -14.62
C GLY A 64 -1.93 8.67 -13.61
N VAL A 65 -1.43 9.38 -12.59
CA VAL A 65 -2.25 10.12 -11.64
C VAL A 65 -3.06 11.22 -12.35
N LEU A 66 -2.42 12.02 -13.21
CA LEU A 66 -3.09 13.08 -13.96
C LEU A 66 -4.17 12.52 -14.89
N ALA A 67 -3.91 11.40 -15.58
CA ALA A 67 -4.90 10.72 -16.41
C ALA A 67 -6.07 10.19 -15.57
N GLY A 68 -5.80 9.63 -14.39
CA GLY A 68 -6.82 9.21 -13.43
C GLY A 68 -7.73 10.38 -13.01
N LEU A 69 -7.14 11.51 -12.63
CA LEU A 69 -7.89 12.72 -12.26
C LEU A 69 -8.72 13.27 -13.43
N ALA A 70 -8.17 13.28 -14.64
CA ALA A 70 -8.90 13.67 -15.84
C ALA A 70 -10.08 12.72 -16.11
N GLY A 71 -9.86 11.41 -16.01
CA GLY A 71 -10.91 10.39 -16.15
C GLY A 71 -12.03 10.57 -15.14
N LEU A 72 -11.70 10.75 -13.86
CA LEU A 72 -12.68 11.02 -12.81
C LEU A 72 -13.44 12.33 -13.04
N THR A 73 -12.77 13.38 -13.51
CA THR A 73 -13.40 14.66 -13.84
C THR A 73 -14.43 14.49 -14.97
N LEU A 74 -14.09 13.73 -16.01
CA LEU A 74 -15.00 13.42 -17.12
C LEU A 74 -16.18 12.56 -16.65
N LEU A 75 -15.92 11.56 -15.81
CA LEU A 75 -16.95 10.71 -15.22
C LEU A 75 -17.91 11.54 -14.36
N ALA A 76 -17.40 12.40 -13.47
CA ALA A 76 -18.21 13.27 -12.63
C ALA A 76 -19.06 14.24 -13.47
N ARG A 77 -18.50 14.85 -14.51
CA ARG A 77 -19.24 15.74 -15.43
C ARG A 77 -20.35 15.03 -16.20
N ARG A 78 -20.18 13.74 -16.54
CA ARG A 78 -21.22 12.93 -17.19
C ARG A 78 -22.26 12.43 -16.18
N GLY A 79 -21.83 12.01 -15.00
CA GLY A 79 -22.69 11.52 -13.92
C GLY A 79 -23.62 12.62 -13.38
N ALA A 80 -23.12 13.85 -13.23
CA ALA A 80 -23.92 15.00 -12.78
C ALA A 80 -25.11 15.34 -13.72
N ARG A 81 -25.11 14.83 -14.96
CA ARG A 81 -26.19 15.03 -15.94
C ARG A 81 -27.32 14.02 -15.80
N HIS A 82 -27.14 12.96 -15.01
CA HIS A 82 -28.14 11.94 -14.77
C HIS A 82 -28.70 12.16 -13.36
N GLY A 83 -29.97 12.56 -13.28
CA GLY A 83 -30.65 12.91 -12.02
C GLY A 83 -30.71 11.75 -11.01
N ALA A 84 -30.94 12.09 -9.74
CA ALA A 84 -31.13 11.12 -8.68
C ALA A 84 -32.36 10.24 -8.95
N ARG A 85 -32.25 8.94 -8.69
CA ARG A 85 -33.37 7.99 -8.76
C ARG A 85 -34.09 7.93 -7.41
N ASP A 86 -35.43 7.91 -7.44
CA ASP A 86 -36.26 8.09 -6.24
C ASP A 86 -36.41 6.82 -5.38
N GLY A 87 -36.26 5.63 -5.98
CA GLY A 87 -36.34 4.34 -5.27
C GLY A 87 -35.11 4.04 -4.39
N ALA A 88 -35.30 3.51 -3.19
CA ALA A 88 -34.17 3.12 -2.31
C ALA A 88 -33.27 2.06 -2.96
N ARG A 89 -33.87 1.03 -3.59
CA ARG A 89 -33.14 0.01 -4.36
C ARG A 89 -32.36 0.63 -5.52
N ASP A 90 -32.99 1.55 -6.25
CA ASP A 90 -32.38 2.22 -7.40
C ASP A 90 -31.25 3.15 -6.98
N ALA A 91 -31.35 3.79 -5.82
CA ALA A 91 -30.30 4.62 -5.24
C ALA A 91 -29.08 3.76 -4.85
N LEU A 92 -29.28 2.62 -4.18
CA LEU A 92 -28.20 1.71 -3.81
C LEU A 92 -27.51 1.11 -5.04
N LEU A 93 -28.30 0.67 -6.04
CA LEU A 93 -27.76 0.19 -7.30
C LEU A 93 -26.97 1.28 -8.04
N SER A 94 -27.48 2.52 -8.04
CA SER A 94 -26.76 3.65 -8.64
C SER A 94 -25.46 3.95 -7.92
N GLY A 95 -25.43 3.85 -6.59
CA GLY A 95 -24.21 3.94 -5.79
C GLY A 95 -23.20 2.84 -6.16
N ALA A 96 -23.66 1.59 -6.28
CA ALA A 96 -22.81 0.48 -6.69
C ALA A 96 -22.21 0.68 -8.08
N LEU A 97 -23.05 1.03 -9.05
CA LEU A 97 -22.61 1.32 -10.42
C LEU A 97 -21.63 2.49 -10.47
N ALA A 98 -21.85 3.54 -9.67
CA ALA A 98 -20.92 4.66 -9.57
C ALA A 98 -19.56 4.23 -9.01
N GLY A 99 -19.53 3.44 -7.94
CA GLY A 99 -18.31 2.89 -7.36
C GLY A 99 -17.52 2.03 -8.37
N GLY A 100 -18.22 1.12 -9.06
CA GLY A 100 -17.63 0.33 -10.13
C GLY A 100 -17.11 1.18 -11.30
N ALA A 101 -17.87 2.19 -11.72
CA ALA A 101 -17.45 3.10 -12.79
C ALA A 101 -16.20 3.92 -12.41
N VAL A 102 -16.10 4.37 -11.15
CA VAL A 102 -14.90 5.03 -10.62
C VAL A 102 -13.69 4.10 -10.72
N TYR A 103 -13.83 2.86 -10.23
CA TYR A 103 -12.76 1.87 -10.28
C TYR A 103 -12.32 1.57 -11.72
N VAL A 104 -13.25 1.26 -12.61
CA VAL A 104 -12.96 0.95 -14.02
C VAL A 104 -12.31 2.15 -14.72
N THR A 105 -12.79 3.37 -14.46
CA THR A 105 -12.20 4.59 -15.02
C THR A 105 -10.75 4.75 -14.59
N LEU A 106 -10.47 4.59 -13.29
CA LEU A 106 -9.10 4.67 -12.76
C LEU A 106 -8.21 3.56 -13.31
N TRP A 107 -8.71 2.33 -13.40
CA TRP A 107 -7.97 1.19 -13.93
C TRP A 107 -7.58 1.43 -15.39
N LEU A 108 -8.53 1.82 -16.24
CA LEU A 108 -8.30 2.11 -17.65
C LEU A 108 -7.39 3.32 -17.87
N ALA A 109 -7.62 4.42 -17.13
CA ALA A 109 -6.82 5.64 -17.28
C ALA A 109 -5.35 5.43 -16.90
N GLN A 110 -5.08 4.57 -15.91
CA GLN A 110 -3.71 4.29 -15.45
C GLN A 110 -3.03 3.15 -16.23
N LEU A 111 -3.79 2.31 -16.94
CA LEU A 111 -3.26 1.13 -17.63
C LEU A 111 -2.10 1.46 -18.61
N PRO A 112 -2.19 2.47 -19.50
CA PRO A 112 -1.09 2.78 -20.42
C PRO A 112 0.21 3.13 -19.69
N PHE A 113 0.13 3.88 -18.61
CA PHE A 113 1.28 4.30 -17.81
C PHE A 113 1.86 3.15 -16.99
N ARG A 114 1.00 2.27 -16.45
CA ARG A 114 1.42 1.04 -15.79
C ARG A 114 2.15 0.10 -16.76
N LEU A 115 1.66 -0.02 -17.99
CA LEU A 115 2.32 -0.80 -19.06
C LEU A 115 3.66 -0.18 -19.46
N GLY A 116 3.74 1.14 -19.62
CA GLY A 116 5.00 1.84 -19.87
C GLY A 116 6.01 1.64 -18.74
N ALA A 117 5.57 1.70 -17.48
CA ALA A 117 6.42 1.48 -16.32
C ALA A 117 6.89 0.02 -16.25
N HIS A 118 6.03 -0.92 -16.65
CA HIS A 118 6.38 -2.34 -16.74
C HIS A 118 7.40 -2.62 -17.84
N TRP A 119 7.18 -2.07 -19.03
CA TRP A 119 8.14 -2.11 -20.14
C TRP A 119 9.50 -1.58 -19.69
N TRP A 120 9.53 -0.46 -18.98
CA TRP A 120 10.76 0.13 -18.46
C TRP A 120 11.45 -0.74 -17.42
N ARG A 121 10.69 -1.37 -16.49
CA ARG A 121 11.24 -2.36 -15.55
C ARG A 121 11.84 -3.57 -16.24
N ARG A 122 11.18 -4.08 -17.29
CA ARG A 122 11.73 -5.18 -18.10
C ARG A 122 13.02 -4.77 -18.83
N ARG A 123 13.09 -3.55 -19.35
CA ARG A 123 14.28 -3.01 -20.04
C ARG A 123 15.52 -2.94 -19.15
N TYR A 124 15.31 -2.86 -17.83
CA TYR A 124 16.34 -2.85 -16.78
C TYR A 124 16.47 -4.19 -16.06
N ASP A 125 15.86 -5.26 -16.59
CA ASP A 125 15.90 -6.62 -16.03
C ASP A 125 15.37 -6.73 -14.59
N VAL A 126 14.56 -5.77 -14.14
CA VAL A 126 13.96 -5.79 -12.80
C VAL A 126 12.75 -6.74 -12.77
N SER A 127 12.02 -6.84 -13.88
CA SER A 127 10.82 -7.66 -13.99
C SER A 127 10.92 -8.67 -15.12
N ASP A 128 10.51 -9.91 -14.86
CA ASP A 128 10.49 -11.00 -15.85
C ASP A 128 9.05 -11.31 -16.34
N LEU A 129 8.01 -10.84 -15.63
CA LEU A 129 6.59 -11.02 -15.99
C LEU A 129 6.23 -10.57 -17.41
N ASP A 130 5.69 -11.46 -18.24
CA ASP A 130 5.13 -11.10 -19.56
C ASP A 130 3.89 -10.20 -19.43
N TYR A 131 3.51 -9.54 -20.53
CA TYR A 131 2.41 -8.57 -20.52
C TYR A 131 1.04 -9.20 -20.24
N LEU A 132 0.79 -10.43 -20.67
CA LEU A 132 -0.48 -11.11 -20.42
C LEU A 132 -0.61 -11.44 -18.93
N ARG A 133 0.44 -11.99 -18.32
CA ARG A 133 0.47 -12.22 -16.86
C ARG A 133 0.48 -10.93 -16.06
N PHE A 134 1.11 -9.87 -16.55
CA PHE A 134 1.11 -8.56 -15.89
C PHE A 134 -0.29 -7.94 -15.80
N VAL A 135 -1.05 -7.96 -16.91
CA VAL A 135 -2.39 -7.37 -16.94
C VAL A 135 -3.46 -8.34 -16.41
N GLY A 136 -3.42 -9.60 -16.86
CA GLY A 136 -4.45 -10.61 -16.59
C GLY A 136 -4.15 -11.56 -15.43
N GLY A 137 -2.90 -11.66 -14.99
CA GLY A 137 -2.51 -12.60 -13.92
C GLY A 137 -3.09 -12.28 -12.54
N GLN A 138 -3.67 -11.09 -12.36
CA GLN A 138 -4.31 -10.62 -11.13
C GLN A 138 -5.83 -10.45 -11.27
N TRP A 139 -6.47 -11.21 -12.17
CA TRP A 139 -7.89 -11.05 -12.46
C TRP A 139 -8.77 -11.24 -11.23
N SER A 140 -8.48 -12.20 -10.35
CA SER A 140 -9.26 -12.45 -9.14
C SER A 140 -9.19 -11.28 -8.17
N THR A 141 -8.00 -10.71 -7.98
CA THR A 141 -7.79 -9.47 -7.21
C THR A 141 -8.54 -8.30 -7.85
N THR A 142 -8.41 -8.13 -9.16
CA THR A 142 -9.06 -7.03 -9.92
C THR A 142 -10.59 -7.11 -9.81
N LEU A 143 -11.17 -8.31 -9.88
CA LEU A 143 -12.61 -8.51 -9.69
C LEU A 143 -13.03 -8.27 -8.23
N GLY A 144 -12.22 -8.70 -7.26
CA GLY A 144 -12.44 -8.42 -5.84
C GLY A 144 -12.45 -6.92 -5.54
N GLU A 145 -11.51 -6.17 -6.09
CA GLU A 145 -11.42 -4.72 -5.97
C GLU A 145 -12.62 -4.02 -6.64
N LEU A 146 -13.03 -4.48 -7.83
CA LEU A 146 -14.23 -3.98 -8.50
C LEU A 146 -15.49 -4.22 -7.65
N LEU A 147 -15.66 -5.43 -7.13
CA LEU A 147 -16.80 -5.78 -6.28
C LEU A 147 -16.80 -4.94 -5.01
N LEU A 148 -15.64 -4.77 -4.37
CA LEU A 148 -15.49 -3.93 -3.19
C LEU A 148 -15.84 -2.46 -3.50
N ALA A 149 -15.41 -1.94 -4.65
CA ALA A 149 -15.75 -0.58 -5.09
C ALA A 149 -17.27 -0.40 -5.28
N CYS A 150 -17.95 -1.40 -5.86
CA CYS A 150 -19.41 -1.43 -5.96
C CYS A 150 -20.07 -1.44 -4.57
N ILE A 151 -19.63 -2.30 -3.66
CA ILE A 151 -20.17 -2.38 -2.29
C ILE A 151 -19.96 -1.05 -1.57
N ALA A 152 -18.76 -0.47 -1.65
CA ALA A 152 -18.43 0.81 -1.05
C ALA A 152 -19.32 1.94 -1.59
N GLY A 153 -19.53 1.99 -2.91
CA GLY A 153 -20.42 2.96 -3.54
C GLY A 153 -21.87 2.85 -3.04
N ALA A 154 -22.40 1.63 -2.92
CA ALA A 154 -23.72 1.40 -2.33
C ALA A 154 -23.77 1.79 -0.84
N ALA A 155 -22.73 1.46 -0.07
CA ALA A 155 -22.64 1.81 1.35
C ALA A 155 -22.62 3.32 1.58
N VAL A 156 -21.91 4.09 0.75
CA VAL A 156 -21.91 5.56 0.80
C VAL A 156 -23.33 6.11 0.61
N VAL A 157 -24.09 5.59 -0.35
CA VAL A 157 -25.49 6.00 -0.55
C VAL A 157 -26.37 5.58 0.62
N ALA A 158 -26.22 4.35 1.11
CA ALA A 158 -26.99 3.82 2.24
C ALA A 158 -26.79 4.69 3.50
N VAL A 159 -25.53 4.91 3.90
CA VAL A 159 -25.17 5.71 5.08
C VAL A 159 -25.56 7.17 4.87
N GLY A 160 -25.41 7.70 3.65
CA GLY A 160 -25.88 9.03 3.27
C GLY A 160 -27.37 9.23 3.52
N ARG A 161 -28.20 8.24 3.17
CA ARG A 161 -29.66 8.27 3.40
C ARG A 161 -30.03 8.09 4.87
N LEU A 162 -29.30 7.23 5.60
CA LEU A 162 -29.59 6.92 7.01
C LEU A 162 -29.17 8.04 7.97
N LEU A 163 -27.97 8.60 7.77
CA LEU A 163 -27.36 9.54 8.72
C LEU A 163 -27.36 11.00 8.20
N GLY A 164 -27.78 11.22 6.94
CA GLY A 164 -27.83 12.54 6.32
C GLY A 164 -26.50 13.29 6.46
N ARG A 165 -26.55 14.48 7.07
CA ARG A 165 -25.37 15.33 7.29
C ARG A 165 -24.28 14.70 8.17
N ARG A 166 -24.60 13.66 8.95
CA ARG A 166 -23.65 12.95 9.82
C ARG A 166 -23.03 11.71 9.16
N ALA A 167 -23.37 11.43 7.89
CA ALA A 167 -22.88 10.26 7.17
C ALA A 167 -21.35 10.17 7.12
N TRP A 168 -20.65 11.31 7.07
CA TRP A 168 -19.18 11.33 7.09
C TRP A 168 -18.60 10.71 8.37
N VAL A 169 -19.24 10.85 9.53
CA VAL A 169 -18.80 10.24 10.80
C VAL A 169 -18.94 8.72 10.72
N GLY A 170 -20.08 8.25 10.22
CA GLY A 170 -20.35 6.81 10.05
C GLY A 170 -19.40 6.17 9.04
N LEU A 171 -19.16 6.82 7.90
CA LEU A 171 -18.22 6.35 6.88
C LEU A 171 -16.77 6.39 7.38
N TRP A 172 -16.38 7.44 8.11
CA TRP A 172 -15.06 7.52 8.74
C TRP A 172 -14.85 6.42 9.77
N ALA A 173 -15.81 6.21 10.68
CA ALA A 173 -15.73 5.15 11.69
C ALA A 173 -15.66 3.76 11.05
N ALA A 174 -16.47 3.51 10.00
CA ALA A 174 -16.43 2.27 9.23
C ALA A 174 -15.06 2.08 8.55
N PHE A 175 -14.50 3.12 7.93
CA PHE A 175 -13.19 3.08 7.32
C PHE A 175 -12.09 2.75 8.33
N VAL A 176 -12.06 3.44 9.48
CA VAL A 176 -11.09 3.19 10.57
C VAL A 176 -11.22 1.76 11.09
N ALA A 177 -12.45 1.28 11.31
CA ALA A 177 -12.68 -0.09 11.77
C ALA A 177 -12.21 -1.13 10.75
N LEU A 178 -12.47 -0.91 9.45
CA LEU A 178 -12.00 -1.79 8.39
C LEU A 178 -10.47 -1.76 8.25
N ALA A 179 -9.84 -0.59 8.36
CA ALA A 179 -8.37 -0.46 8.29
C ALA A 179 -7.68 -1.14 9.49
N ALA A 180 -8.19 -0.91 10.70
CA ALA A 180 -7.70 -1.59 11.90
C ALA A 180 -7.94 -3.12 11.82
N GLY A 181 -9.13 -3.51 11.34
CA GLY A 181 -9.46 -4.90 11.06
C GLY A 181 -8.51 -5.53 10.06
N TYR A 182 -8.17 -4.84 8.96
CA TYR A 182 -7.21 -5.32 7.98
C TYR A 182 -5.84 -5.58 8.60
N VAL A 183 -5.28 -4.63 9.36
CA VAL A 183 -3.96 -4.81 10.01
C VAL A 183 -3.93 -5.96 11.02
N LEU A 184 -5.05 -6.21 11.72
CA LEU A 184 -5.17 -7.30 12.68
C LEU A 184 -5.42 -8.66 12.03
N VAL A 185 -6.37 -8.71 11.10
CA VAL A 185 -6.92 -9.93 10.53
C VAL A 185 -6.08 -10.43 9.37
N TYR A 186 -5.56 -9.52 8.54
CA TYR A 186 -4.84 -9.89 7.33
C TYR A 186 -3.64 -10.79 7.63
N PRO A 187 -2.71 -10.44 8.54
CA PRO A 187 -1.54 -11.27 8.80
C PRO A 187 -1.87 -12.63 9.41
N ALA A 188 -2.95 -12.74 10.19
CA ALA A 188 -3.27 -13.97 10.92
C ALA A 188 -4.16 -14.93 10.12
N LEU A 189 -5.13 -14.41 9.35
CA LEU A 189 -6.22 -15.19 8.78
C LEU A 189 -6.28 -15.16 7.25
N LEU A 190 -5.83 -14.08 6.60
CA LEU A 190 -5.99 -13.91 5.15
C LEU A 190 -4.70 -14.13 4.37
N ALA A 191 -3.56 -13.73 4.94
CA ALA A 191 -2.26 -13.89 4.31
C ALA A 191 -1.86 -15.38 4.38
N PRO A 192 -1.78 -16.08 3.23
CA PRO A 192 -1.53 -17.51 3.21
C PRO A 192 -0.17 -17.82 3.86
N ARG A 193 -0.06 -18.98 4.50
CA ARG A 193 1.24 -19.47 4.93
C ARG A 193 2.04 -19.91 3.72
N LEU A 194 3.30 -19.51 3.69
CA LEU A 194 4.23 -19.90 2.64
C LEU A 194 5.09 -21.08 3.10
N ARG A 195 6.00 -21.53 2.24
CA ARG A 195 6.92 -22.62 2.59
C ARG A 195 7.94 -22.14 3.63
N PRO A 196 8.32 -22.99 4.60
CA PRO A 196 9.37 -22.64 5.55
C PRO A 196 10.72 -22.44 4.84
N LEU A 197 11.61 -21.65 5.45
CA LEU A 197 13.00 -21.54 5.00
C LEU A 197 13.71 -22.90 5.12
N GLU A 198 14.34 -23.33 4.02
CA GLU A 198 14.99 -24.64 3.92
C GLU A 198 16.28 -24.72 4.74
N ASP A 199 17.03 -23.62 4.88
CA ASP A 199 18.24 -23.53 5.70
C ASP A 199 17.89 -23.37 7.20
N PRO A 200 18.04 -24.42 8.02
CA PRO A 200 17.64 -24.39 9.42
C PRO A 200 18.55 -23.49 10.27
N ALA A 201 19.82 -23.32 9.88
CA ALA A 201 20.77 -22.50 10.62
C ALA A 201 20.45 -21.01 10.42
N LEU A 202 20.21 -20.58 9.18
CA LEU A 202 19.77 -19.21 8.90
C LEU A 202 18.41 -18.92 9.55
N ALA A 203 17.47 -19.86 9.49
CA ALA A 203 16.17 -19.71 10.16
C ALA A 203 16.33 -19.52 11.68
N ALA A 204 17.23 -20.28 12.32
CA ALA A 204 17.52 -20.13 13.75
C ALA A 204 18.15 -18.77 14.07
N GLU A 205 19.09 -18.30 13.26
CA GLU A 205 19.71 -16.98 13.43
C GLU A 205 18.68 -15.85 13.35
N ILE A 206 17.74 -15.91 12.40
CA ILE A 206 16.66 -14.91 12.27
C ILE A 206 15.70 -14.99 13.46
N ARG A 207 15.35 -16.19 13.94
CA ARG A 207 14.52 -16.35 15.15
C ARG A 207 15.18 -15.75 16.38
N VAL A 208 16.50 -15.89 16.52
CA VAL A 208 17.26 -15.23 17.61
C VAL A 208 17.16 -13.71 17.50
N LEU A 209 17.26 -13.13 16.29
CA LEU A 209 17.06 -11.69 16.08
C LEU A 209 15.66 -11.23 16.47
N ALA A 210 14.63 -12.00 16.10
CA ALA A 210 13.24 -11.71 16.45
C ALA A 210 13.02 -11.77 17.97
N HIS A 211 13.55 -12.81 18.63
CA HIS A 211 13.48 -12.96 20.08
C HIS A 211 14.17 -11.79 20.80
N ARG A 212 15.37 -11.41 20.38
CA ARG A 212 16.10 -10.23 20.90
C ARG A 212 15.35 -8.92 20.70
N SER A 213 14.49 -8.84 19.68
CA SER A 213 13.66 -7.68 19.38
C SER A 213 12.31 -7.69 20.11
N GLY A 214 12.06 -8.68 20.98
CA GLY A 214 10.83 -8.80 21.76
C GLY A 214 9.62 -9.31 20.99
N LEU A 215 9.82 -9.97 19.84
CA LEU A 215 8.75 -10.43 18.95
C LEU A 215 8.29 -11.86 19.24
N GLY A 216 8.92 -12.56 20.19
CA GLY A 216 8.56 -13.93 20.57
C GLY A 216 8.85 -14.95 19.47
N GLU A 217 8.03 -16.00 19.38
CA GLU A 217 8.15 -17.00 18.31
C GLU A 217 7.79 -16.39 16.96
N THR A 218 8.77 -16.35 16.05
CA THR A 218 8.60 -15.82 14.70
C THR A 218 8.82 -16.95 13.68
N THR A 219 7.90 -17.05 12.72
CA THR A 219 8.04 -17.97 11.60
C THR A 219 8.86 -17.32 10.49
N VAL A 220 9.80 -18.06 9.92
CA VAL A 220 10.60 -17.64 8.77
C VAL A 220 10.12 -18.43 7.55
N GLU A 221 9.53 -17.73 6.60
CA GLU A 221 8.92 -18.30 5.39
C GLU A 221 9.61 -17.76 4.13
N VAL A 222 9.42 -18.44 2.99
CA VAL A 222 10.01 -18.06 1.71
C VAL A 222 8.95 -17.88 0.63
N ARG A 223 8.99 -16.73 -0.07
CA ARG A 223 8.15 -16.43 -1.22
C ARG A 223 8.93 -16.66 -2.52
N LYS A 224 8.32 -17.41 -3.45
CA LYS A 224 8.80 -17.50 -4.83
C LYS A 224 8.54 -16.17 -5.56
N ALA A 225 9.58 -15.37 -5.74
CA ALA A 225 9.55 -14.08 -6.41
C ALA A 225 10.32 -14.10 -7.74
N ARG A 226 11.32 -14.98 -7.86
CA ARG A 226 12.20 -15.11 -9.02
C ARG A 226 11.49 -15.28 -10.35
N GLU A 227 10.33 -15.95 -10.35
CA GLU A 227 9.47 -16.13 -11.53
C GLU A 227 8.85 -14.82 -12.05
N ARG A 228 8.91 -13.75 -11.26
CA ARG A 228 8.26 -12.46 -11.54
C ARG A 228 9.24 -11.29 -11.60
N THR A 229 10.27 -11.31 -10.76
CA THR A 229 11.14 -10.16 -10.52
C THR A 229 12.54 -10.62 -10.10
N ARG A 230 13.52 -9.75 -10.36
CA ARG A 230 14.91 -9.87 -9.86
C ARG A 230 15.18 -9.01 -8.64
N ALA A 231 14.18 -8.26 -8.20
CA ALA A 231 14.33 -7.43 -7.01
C ALA A 231 14.58 -8.31 -5.78
N VAL A 232 15.60 -7.96 -5.02
CA VAL A 232 15.91 -8.51 -3.71
C VAL A 232 15.01 -7.86 -2.68
N ASN A 233 14.30 -8.65 -1.88
CA ASN A 233 13.37 -8.12 -0.88
C ASN A 233 13.11 -9.12 0.26
N ALA A 234 12.58 -8.59 1.35
CA ALA A 234 11.96 -9.33 2.43
C ALA A 234 10.82 -8.50 3.01
N GLU A 235 9.91 -9.16 3.71
CA GLU A 235 8.74 -8.52 4.31
C GLU A 235 8.56 -9.07 5.72
N ALA A 236 8.21 -8.21 6.68
CA ALA A 236 7.65 -8.66 7.96
C ALA A 236 6.19 -8.26 8.09
N LEU A 237 5.37 -9.19 8.57
CA LEU A 237 3.94 -8.98 8.82
C LEU A 237 3.49 -9.61 10.13
N GLY A 238 2.39 -9.11 10.66
CA GLY A 238 1.85 -9.54 11.96
C GLY A 238 2.16 -8.55 13.08
N ALA A 239 1.75 -8.93 14.29
CA ALA A 239 1.99 -8.16 15.50
C ALA A 239 2.30 -9.10 16.67
N GLY A 240 3.39 -8.81 17.39
CA GLY A 240 3.81 -9.58 18.55
C GLY A 240 4.00 -11.07 18.20
N PRO A 241 3.32 -12.02 18.88
CA PRO A 241 3.49 -13.47 18.66
C PRO A 241 3.07 -13.98 17.28
N THR A 242 2.36 -13.18 16.48
CA THR A 242 1.92 -13.56 15.12
C THR A 242 2.92 -13.13 14.03
N THR A 243 4.09 -12.63 14.44
CA THR A 243 5.07 -12.08 13.51
C THR A 243 5.62 -13.16 12.59
N ARG A 244 5.63 -12.86 11.30
CA ARG A 244 6.22 -13.68 10.25
C ARG A 244 7.20 -12.85 9.46
N VAL A 245 8.38 -13.42 9.17
CA VAL A 245 9.36 -12.86 8.24
C VAL A 245 9.30 -13.69 6.97
N ILE A 246 9.08 -13.03 5.84
CA ILE A 246 9.00 -13.64 4.53
C ILE A 246 10.19 -13.16 3.73
N LEU A 247 11.12 -14.07 3.45
CA LEU A 247 12.26 -13.80 2.56
C LEU A 247 11.83 -14.09 1.12
N TRP A 248 12.19 -13.23 0.17
CA TRP A 248 12.04 -13.59 -1.24
C TRP A 248 13.18 -14.53 -1.63
N ASP A 249 12.90 -15.50 -2.51
CA ASP A 249 13.94 -16.42 -3.02
C ASP A 249 15.08 -15.68 -3.74
N THR A 250 14.82 -14.51 -4.33
CA THR A 250 15.83 -13.60 -4.88
C THR A 250 16.82 -13.07 -3.84
N LEU A 251 16.44 -12.96 -2.56
CA LEU A 251 17.34 -12.59 -1.46
C LEU A 251 18.21 -13.76 -0.99
N LEU A 252 17.89 -14.98 -1.41
CA LEU A 252 18.61 -16.21 -1.05
C LEU A 252 19.53 -16.68 -2.18
N GLU A 253 19.78 -15.83 -3.19
CA GLU A 253 20.71 -16.15 -4.27
C GLU A 253 22.16 -16.23 -3.73
N PRO A 254 23.04 -17.05 -4.35
CA PRO A 254 24.36 -17.36 -3.79
C PRO A 254 25.31 -16.16 -3.66
N ASP A 255 25.05 -15.08 -4.40
CA ASP A 255 25.80 -13.82 -4.36
C ASP A 255 25.41 -12.94 -3.16
N VAL A 256 24.29 -13.23 -2.50
CA VAL A 256 23.88 -12.54 -1.27
C VAL A 256 24.50 -13.23 -0.05
N GLY A 257 25.35 -12.51 0.66
CA GLY A 257 25.99 -13.00 1.88
C GLY A 257 25.01 -13.18 3.03
N ARG A 258 25.26 -14.19 3.88
CA ARG A 258 24.43 -14.44 5.08
C ARG A 258 24.30 -13.21 6.00
N GLY A 259 25.33 -12.37 6.09
CA GLY A 259 25.30 -11.12 6.84
C GLY A 259 24.28 -10.11 6.29
N GLU A 260 24.15 -10.03 4.96
CA GLU A 260 23.21 -9.13 4.27
C GLU A 260 21.78 -9.60 4.47
N ILE A 261 21.52 -10.91 4.35
CA ILE A 261 20.19 -11.50 4.62
C ILE A 261 19.76 -11.19 6.05
N ARG A 262 20.68 -11.35 7.02
CA ARG A 262 20.41 -11.01 8.43
C ARG A 262 20.15 -9.53 8.64
N PHE A 263 20.88 -8.67 7.94
CA PHE A 263 20.67 -7.23 8.01
C PHE A 263 19.26 -6.85 7.52
N VAL A 264 18.85 -7.34 6.36
CA VAL A 264 17.52 -7.09 5.81
C VAL A 264 16.43 -7.68 6.72
N ALA A 265 16.60 -8.92 7.20
CA ALA A 265 15.64 -9.52 8.13
C ALA A 265 15.53 -8.73 9.45
N ALA A 266 16.65 -8.23 9.99
CA ALA A 266 16.65 -7.38 11.17
C ALA A 266 15.94 -6.04 10.93
N HIS A 267 16.11 -5.45 9.76
CA HIS A 267 15.39 -4.24 9.35
C HIS A 267 13.88 -4.46 9.35
N GLU A 268 13.41 -5.51 8.68
CA GLU A 268 11.99 -5.86 8.62
C GLU A 268 11.41 -6.16 10.01
N LEU A 269 12.13 -6.93 10.85
CA LEU A 269 11.73 -7.19 12.23
C LEU A 269 11.65 -5.91 13.06
N ALA A 270 12.55 -4.94 12.84
CA ALA A 270 12.52 -3.67 13.55
C ALA A 270 11.23 -2.88 13.26
N HIS A 271 10.69 -2.95 12.05
CA HIS A 271 9.39 -2.34 11.73
C HIS A 271 8.27 -2.87 12.63
N VAL A 272 8.21 -4.19 12.81
CA VAL A 272 7.20 -4.83 13.67
C VAL A 272 7.46 -4.51 15.15
N ALA A 273 8.71 -4.63 15.61
CA ALA A 273 9.08 -4.36 17.00
C ALA A 273 8.78 -2.90 17.42
N ARG A 274 8.97 -1.95 16.50
CA ARG A 274 8.65 -0.53 16.72
C ARG A 274 7.19 -0.17 16.44
N ARG A 275 6.34 -1.16 16.17
CA ARG A 275 4.90 -0.99 15.90
C ARG A 275 4.64 -0.04 14.73
N HIS A 276 5.53 -0.01 13.72
CA HIS A 276 5.33 0.80 12.51
C HIS A 276 4.03 0.46 11.78
N PRO A 277 3.58 -0.80 11.67
CA PRO A 277 2.26 -1.12 11.10
C PRO A 277 1.10 -0.43 11.82
N TRP A 278 1.13 -0.38 13.15
CA TRP A 278 0.11 0.29 13.96
C TRP A 278 0.14 1.81 13.82
N ARG A 279 1.35 2.39 13.75
CA ARG A 279 1.52 3.82 13.49
C ARG A 279 1.08 4.24 12.10
N GLY A 280 1.08 3.33 11.12
CA GLY A 280 0.54 3.58 9.79
C GLY A 280 -0.99 3.60 9.73
N VAL A 281 -1.69 3.04 10.73
CA VAL A 281 -3.16 3.07 10.82
C VAL A 281 -3.67 4.29 11.59
N ALA A 282 -2.89 4.77 12.57
CA ALA A 282 -3.22 5.90 13.44
C ALA A 282 -3.04 7.25 12.73
#